data_AF-A0A193C5Q9-F1
#
_entry.id   AF-A0A193C5Q9-F1
#
_cell.length_a   1.000
_cell.length_b   1.000
_cell.length_c   1.000
_cell.angle_alpha   90.00
_cell.angle_beta   90.00
_cell.angle_gamma   90.00
#
_symmetry.space_group_name_H-M   'P 1'
#
loop_
_entity.id
_entity.type
_entity.pdbx_description
1 polymer ?
#
loop_
_entity_poly.entity_id
_entity_poly.type
_entity_poly.pdbx_seq_one_letter_code
_entity_poly.pdbx_strand_id
1 'polypeptide(L)' 'MSAAERQRTCAACGGPFEPGERTDLETVVAGGILYVAVHPHHSTYPPRRETEAAHRLATVA' A
#
# COMPACT_ATOMS: atom_id res chain seq x y z
N MET A 1 5.93 -2.22 -19.15
CA MET A 1 4.71 -1.60 -18.61
C MET A 1 4.67 -1.78 -17.09
N SER A 2 4.92 -0.72 -16.34
CA SER A 2 4.97 -0.72 -14.87
C SER A 2 3.58 -0.72 -14.23
N ALA A 3 3.49 -1.03 -12.93
CA ALA A 3 2.22 -0.92 -12.20
C ALA A 3 1.72 0.53 -12.14
N ALA A 4 2.63 1.50 -11.98
CA ALA A 4 2.35 2.93 -12.00
C ALA A 4 1.72 3.38 -13.33
N GLU A 5 2.25 2.93 -14.47
CA GLU A 5 1.73 3.26 -15.80
C GLU A 5 0.29 2.77 -16.01
N ARG A 6 -0.06 1.61 -15.43
CA ARG A 6 -1.41 1.05 -15.50
C ARG A 6 -2.38 1.73 -14.54
N GLN A 7 -1.93 1.95 -13.29
CA GLN A 7 -2.78 2.43 -12.20
C GLN A 7 -3.00 3.94 -12.24
N ARG A 8 -2.01 4.71 -12.72
CA ARG A 8 -1.97 6.18 -12.83
C ARG A 8 -2.08 6.96 -11.52
N THR A 9 -2.63 6.37 -10.47
CA THR A 9 -2.79 6.99 -9.15
C THR A 9 -2.28 6.08 -8.05
N CYS A 10 -1.82 6.65 -6.94
CA CYS A 10 -1.35 5.95 -5.76
C CYS A 10 -2.51 5.28 -5.01
N ALA A 11 -2.37 3.99 -4.69
CA ALA A 11 -3.43 3.24 -4.00
C ALA A 11 -3.68 3.72 -2.57
N ALA A 12 -2.70 4.39 -1.97
CA ALA A 12 -2.77 4.85 -0.58
C ALA A 12 -3.35 6.27 -0.45
N CYS A 13 -2.93 7.22 -1.29
CA CYS A 13 -3.37 8.62 -1.19
C CYS A 13 -4.30 9.09 -2.33
N GLY A 14 -4.44 8.30 -3.40
CA GLY A 14 -5.23 8.65 -4.59
C GLY A 14 -4.58 9.69 -5.52
N GLY A 15 -3.42 10.25 -5.17
CA GLY A 15 -2.70 11.22 -5.99
C GLY A 15 -2.11 10.61 -7.26
N PRO A 16 -1.90 11.39 -8.34
CA PRO A 16 -1.37 10.89 -9.60
C PRO A 16 0.12 10.48 -9.48
N PHE A 17 0.56 9.61 -10.39
CA PHE A 17 1.97 9.34 -10.65
C PHE A 17 2.49 10.17 -11.81
N GLU A 18 3.71 10.66 -11.69
CA GLU A 18 4.41 11.32 -12.79
C GLU A 18 5.04 10.29 -13.76
N PRO A 19 5.15 10.60 -15.06
CA PRO A 19 5.82 9.72 -16.01
C PRO A 19 7.28 9.43 -15.60
N GLY A 20 7.61 8.15 -15.42
CA GLY A 20 8.95 7.72 -14.99
C GLY A 20 9.22 7.88 -13.48
N GLU A 21 8.21 8.26 -12.70
CA GLU A 21 8.31 8.30 -11.24
C GLU A 21 8.62 6.91 -10.67
N ARG A 22 9.47 6.87 -9.64
CA ARG A 22 9.70 5.65 -8.86
C ARG A 22 8.55 5.42 -7.90
N THR A 23 7.93 4.25 -8.00
CA THR A 23 6.85 3.82 -7.12
C THR A 23 7.24 2.55 -6.37
N ASP A 24 6.73 2.40 -5.16
CA ASP A 24 6.77 1.12 -4.45
C ASP A 24 5.55 0.26 -4.84
N LEU A 25 5.60 -1.02 -4.46
CA LEU A 25 4.60 -2.02 -4.79
C LEU A 25 4.12 -2.71 -3.52
N GLU A 26 2.81 -2.69 -3.29
CA GLU A 26 2.17 -3.36 -2.15
C GLU A 26 1.19 -4.44 -2.59
N THR A 27 0.92 -5.38 -1.69
CA THR A 27 -0.08 -6.43 -1.89
C THR A 27 -1.36 -6.12 -1.13
N VAL A 28 -2.48 -6.17 -1.84
CA VAL A 28 -3.82 -5.96 -1.27
C VAL A 28 -4.65 -7.22 -1.49
N VAL A 29 -5.34 -7.69 -0.44
CA VAL A 29 -6.23 -8.85 -0.50
C VAL A 29 -7.67 -8.39 -0.70
N ALA A 30 -8.23 -8.64 -1.88
CA ALA A 30 -9.60 -8.26 -2.24
C ALA A 30 -10.27 -9.35 -3.09
N GLY A 31 -10.60 -10.48 -2.46
CA GLY A 31 -11.07 -11.69 -3.19
C GLY A 31 -9.97 -12.38 -4.03
N GLY A 32 -8.74 -11.88 -3.92
CA GLY A 32 -7.52 -12.33 -4.60
C GLY A 32 -6.35 -11.42 -4.20
N ILE A 33 -5.13 -11.73 -4.66
CA ILE A 33 -3.95 -10.89 -4.41
C ILE A 33 -3.81 -9.88 -5.54
N LEU A 34 -3.87 -8.60 -5.20
CA LEU A 34 -3.61 -7.47 -6.11
C LEU A 34 -2.27 -6.84 -5.79
N TYR A 35 -1.51 -6.49 -6.82
CA TYR A 35 -0.27 -5.73 -6.72
C TYR A 35 -0.54 -4.29 -7.12
N VAL A 36 -0.46 -3.38 -6.15
CA VAL A 36 -0.80 -1.96 -6.33
C VAL A 36 0.42 -1.09 -6.16
N ALA A 37 0.53 -0.06 -6.99
CA ALA A 37 1.56 0.95 -6.89
C ALA A 37 1.19 1.99 -5.82
N VAL A 38 2.20 2.41 -5.05
CA VAL A 38 2.11 3.49 -4.07
C VAL A 38 3.29 4.46 -4.24
N HIS A 39 3.11 5.71 -3.82
CA HIS A 39 4.22 6.65 -3.72
C HIS A 39 5.23 6.14 -2.68
N PRO A 40 6.51 6.52 -2.81
CA PRO A 40 7.49 6.26 -1.76
C PRO A 40 6.99 6.77 -0.41
N HIS A 41 7.08 5.93 0.63
CA HIS A 41 6.62 6.19 1.99
C HIS A 41 5.09 6.25 2.19
N HIS A 42 4.30 5.93 1.18
CA HIS A 42 2.87 5.69 1.36
C HIS A 42 2.60 4.21 1.56
N SER A 43 1.55 3.90 2.33
CA SER A 43 1.07 2.52 2.49
C SER A 43 -0.44 2.47 2.47
N THR A 44 -0.97 1.41 1.85
CA THR A 44 -2.38 1.03 1.92
C THR A 44 -2.75 0.42 3.27
N TYR A 45 -1.76 0.06 4.09
CA TYR A 45 -1.96 -0.37 5.47
C TYR A 45 -1.91 0.85 6.41
N PRO A 46 -3.01 1.16 7.14
CA PRO A 46 -3.00 2.28 8.06
C PRO A 46 -2.16 1.97 9.32
N PRO A 47 -1.30 2.89 9.80
CA PRO A 47 -0.40 2.67 10.94
C PRO A 47 -1.12 2.22 12.22
N ARG A 48 -2.35 2.69 12.43
CA ARG A 48 -3.16 2.38 13.62
C ARG A 48 -3.47 0.88 13.75
N ARG A 49 -3.59 0.18 12.63
CA ARG A 49 -3.86 -1.27 12.62
C ARG A 49 -2.65 -2.09 13.07
N GLU A 50 -1.44 -1.64 12.76
CA GLU A 50 -0.21 -2.31 13.23
C GLU A 50 -0.03 -2.15 14.74
N THR A 51 -0.27 -0.94 15.26
CA THR A 51 -0.22 -0.70 16.71
C THR A 51 -1.26 -1.54 17.47
N GLU A 52 -2.49 -1.63 16.95
CA GLU A 52 -3.53 -2.47 17.54
C GLU A 52 -3.23 -3.97 17.42
N ALA A 53 -2.69 -4.42 16.29
CA ALA A 53 -2.28 -5.82 16.11
C ALA A 53 -1.11 -6.18 17.04
N ALA A 54 -0.10 -5.32 17.14
CA ALA A 54 1.01 -5.48 18.07
C ALA A 54 0.53 -5.50 19.53
N HIS A 55 -0.40 -4.60 19.89
CA HIS A 55 -0.99 -4.59 21.23
C HIS A 55 -1.73 -5.90 21.54
N ARG A 56 -2.52 -6.43 20.60
CA ARG A 56 -3.22 -7.71 20.76
C ARG A 56 -2.26 -8.89 20.91
N LEU A 57 -1.18 -8.92 20.13
CA LEU A 57 -0.15 -9.96 20.25
C LEU A 57 0.57 -9.90 21.60
N ALA A 58 0.82 -8.70 22.12
CA ALA A 58 1.46 -8.51 23.43
C ALA A 58 0.55 -8.85 24.63
N THR A 59 -0.77 -8.90 24.44
CA THR A 59 -1.73 -9.20 25.54
C THR A 59 -2.17 -10.67 25.59
N VAL A 60 -1.82 -11.48 24.59
CA VAL A 60 -2.15 -12.91 24.53
C VAL A 60 -0.96 -13.80 24.95
N ALA A 61 0.22 -13.22 25.17
CA ALA A 61 1.41 -13.88 25.73
C ALA A 61 1.42 -13.78 27.27
#